data_AF-A0A1B7W8D6-F1
#
_entry.id   AF-A0A1B7W8D6-F1
#
_cell.length_a   1.000
_cell.length_b   1.000
_cell.length_c   1.000
_cell.angle_alpha   90.00
_cell.angle_beta   90.00
_cell.angle_gamma   90.00
#
_symmetry.space_group_name_H-M   'P 1'
#
loop_
_entity.id
_entity.type
_entity.pdbx_description
1 polymer ?
#
loop_
_entity_poly.entity_id
_entity_poly.type
_entity_poly.pdbx_seq_one_letter_code
_entity_poly.pdbx_strand_id
1 'polypeptide(L)'
;MCFRTPGPHRPSCALPPPEHRAPVHPRKPHRGDHRMTPQTTEPTTKRPPGRPRVNAKRDTATAARLVSTQTRLGLTDARMARYLGVPLSTWRNWACGHREPGAVTARLLDVLDAVECLAPEMHKHLLPEG
;
A
#
# COMPACT_ATOMS: atom_id res chain seq x y z
N MET A 1 34.39 -7.87 22.14
CA MET A 1 33.70 -6.56 22.15
C MET A 1 32.23 -6.81 21.89
N CYS A 2 31.38 -6.70 22.90
CA CYS A 2 29.96 -7.06 22.81
C CYS A 2 29.15 -5.91 22.21
N PHE A 3 28.70 -6.04 20.97
CA PHE A 3 27.82 -5.06 20.35
C PHE A 3 26.40 -5.21 20.91
N ARG A 4 25.94 -4.13 21.51
CA ARG A 4 24.64 -3.96 22.15
C ARG A 4 23.56 -3.92 21.07
N THR A 5 22.71 -4.94 21.00
CA THR A 5 21.54 -4.99 20.11
C THR A 5 20.56 -3.87 20.45
N PRO A 6 20.15 -3.01 19.49
CA PRO A 6 18.99 -2.15 19.66
C PRO A 6 17.72 -3.02 19.59
N GLY A 7 16.85 -2.90 20.58
CA GLY A 7 15.61 -3.67 20.67
C GLY A 7 14.62 -3.37 19.53
N PRO A 8 13.60 -4.24 19.34
CA PRO A 8 12.61 -4.10 18.28
C PRO A 8 11.72 -2.88 18.56
N HIS A 9 11.92 -1.82 17.79
CA HIS A 9 11.01 -0.69 17.72
C HIS A 9 9.76 -1.17 16.97
N ARG A 10 8.70 -1.50 17.74
CA ARG A 10 7.37 -1.68 17.16
C ARG A 10 6.98 -0.37 16.45
N PRO A 11 6.53 -0.39 15.19
CA PRO A 11 5.87 0.77 14.62
C PRO A 11 4.63 1.04 15.46
N SER A 12 4.62 2.17 16.16
CA SER A 12 3.47 2.65 16.90
C SER A 12 2.37 2.94 15.87
N CYS A 13 1.40 2.02 15.69
CA CYS A 13 0.21 2.21 14.85
C CYS A 13 -0.77 3.25 15.46
N ALA A 14 -0.28 4.24 16.21
CA ALA A 14 -1.07 5.38 16.64
C ALA A 14 -1.32 6.29 15.42
N LEU A 15 -2.50 6.14 14.82
CA LEU A 15 -3.04 7.06 13.83
C LEU A 15 -2.99 8.49 14.40
N PRO A 16 -2.43 9.50 13.69
CA PRO A 16 -2.68 10.89 14.06
C PRO A 16 -4.18 11.19 13.90
N PRO A 17 -4.77 12.03 14.76
CA PRO A 17 -6.17 12.44 14.63
C PRO A 17 -6.40 13.11 13.27
N PRO A 18 -7.59 12.97 12.66
CA PRO A 18 -7.89 13.57 11.36
C PRO A 18 -7.94 15.10 11.49
N GLU A 19 -6.89 15.77 11.02
CA GLU A 19 -6.82 17.22 10.96
C GLU A 19 -7.77 17.75 9.87
N HIS A 20 -8.68 18.63 10.30
CA HIS A 20 -9.63 19.47 9.57
C HIS A 20 -9.85 19.25 8.07
N ARG A 21 -11.02 18.66 7.79
CA ARG A 21 -11.71 18.54 6.49
C ARG A 21 -11.86 19.91 5.80
N ALA A 22 -11.16 20.11 4.68
CA ALA A 22 -11.36 21.26 3.79
C ALA A 22 -12.76 21.24 3.12
N PRO A 23 -13.35 22.40 2.78
CA PRO A 23 -14.72 22.50 2.28
C PRO A 23 -14.84 22.04 0.82
N VAL A 24 -15.78 21.10 0.59
CA VAL A 24 -16.21 20.65 -0.74
C VAL A 24 -17.02 21.77 -1.41
N HIS A 25 -16.55 22.28 -2.54
CA HIS A 25 -17.29 23.26 -3.34
C HIS A 25 -18.48 22.58 -4.05
N PRO A 26 -19.65 23.23 -4.14
CA PRO A 26 -20.81 22.66 -4.83
C PRO A 26 -20.61 22.68 -6.35
N ARG A 27 -20.95 21.57 -7.03
CA ARG A 27 -21.02 21.51 -8.49
C ARG A 27 -22.31 22.17 -9.00
N LYS A 28 -22.20 22.99 -10.05
CA LYS A 28 -23.33 23.67 -10.72
C LYS A 28 -24.32 22.64 -11.33
N PRO A 29 -25.63 22.92 -11.34
CA PRO A 29 -26.61 22.09 -12.03
C PRO A 29 -26.61 22.37 -13.55
N HIS A 30 -26.66 21.31 -14.36
CA HIS A 30 -26.98 21.40 -15.78
C HIS A 30 -28.50 21.41 -15.98
N ARG A 31 -28.98 22.45 -16.67
CA ARG A 31 -30.37 22.66 -17.10
C ARG A 31 -30.51 22.18 -18.55
N GLY A 32 -31.50 21.33 -18.83
CA GLY A 32 -31.85 20.91 -20.19
C GLY A 32 -33.05 19.97 -20.18
N ASP A 33 -34.19 20.48 -20.63
CA ASP A 33 -35.51 19.86 -20.60
C ASP A 33 -35.79 18.88 -21.76
N HIS A 34 -36.49 17.81 -21.38
CA HIS A 34 -37.55 17.02 -22.05
C HIS A 34 -37.39 16.48 -23.49
N ARG A 35 -37.52 15.13 -23.63
CA ARG A 35 -38.58 14.50 -24.44
C ARG A 35 -38.83 13.05 -24.01
N MET A 36 -40.10 12.73 -23.76
CA MET A 36 -40.61 11.42 -23.37
C MET A 36 -40.70 10.47 -24.58
N THR A 37 -40.21 9.24 -24.47
CA THR A 37 -40.50 8.11 -25.37
C THR A 37 -40.79 6.85 -24.54
N PRO A 38 -41.72 5.98 -24.99
CA PRO A 38 -42.33 4.94 -24.16
C PRO A 38 -41.39 3.78 -23.84
N GLN A 39 -41.54 3.27 -22.62
CA GLN A 39 -40.80 2.15 -22.07
C GLN A 39 -41.23 0.84 -22.74
N THR A 40 -40.31 0.22 -23.49
CA THR A 40 -40.36 -1.23 -23.71
C THR A 40 -39.67 -1.87 -22.51
N THR A 41 -40.45 -2.50 -21.63
CA THR A 41 -39.93 -3.26 -20.49
C THR A 41 -39.31 -4.56 -21.00
N GLU A 42 -38.02 -4.53 -21.29
CA GLU A 42 -37.22 -5.74 -21.40
C GLU A 42 -36.90 -6.27 -19.99
N PRO A 43 -37.13 -7.57 -19.73
CA PRO A 43 -36.89 -8.16 -18.42
C PRO A 43 -35.40 -8.12 -18.08
N THR A 44 -35.09 -7.55 -16.92
CA THR A 44 -33.77 -7.47 -16.31
C THR A 44 -33.09 -8.84 -16.34
N THR A 45 -32.12 -9.00 -17.25
CA THR A 45 -31.11 -10.05 -17.12
C THR A 45 -30.28 -9.66 -15.90
N LYS A 46 -30.53 -10.37 -14.79
CA LYS A 46 -29.80 -10.23 -13.54
C LYS A 46 -28.30 -10.30 -13.82
N ARG A 47 -27.61 -9.17 -13.65
CA ARG A 47 -26.15 -9.10 -13.61
C ARG A 47 -25.68 -10.22 -12.67
N PRO A 48 -24.82 -11.15 -13.13
CA PRO A 48 -24.42 -12.29 -12.32
C PRO A 48 -23.83 -11.78 -11.00
N PRO A 49 -24.09 -12.47 -9.87
CA PRO A 49 -23.53 -12.07 -8.60
C PRO A 49 -22.01 -11.98 -8.76
N GLY A 50 -21.44 -10.80 -8.49
CA GLY A 50 -20.00 -10.60 -8.51
C GLY A 50 -19.37 -11.73 -7.72
N ARG A 51 -18.53 -12.54 -8.37
CA ARG A 51 -17.82 -13.64 -7.69
C ARG A 51 -17.28 -13.08 -6.38
N PRO A 52 -17.52 -13.74 -5.23
CA PRO A 52 -16.77 -13.44 -4.03
C PRO A 52 -15.30 -13.42 -4.43
N ARG A 53 -14.62 -12.30 -4.22
CA ARG A 53 -13.18 -12.23 -4.43
C ARG A 53 -12.61 -13.23 -3.44
N VAL A 54 -12.31 -14.43 -3.93
CA VAL A 54 -11.69 -15.48 -3.14
C VAL A 54 -10.46 -14.86 -2.51
N ASN A 55 -10.45 -14.78 -1.18
CA ASN A 55 -9.26 -14.43 -0.40
C ASN A 55 -8.28 -15.60 -0.57
N ALA A 56 -7.69 -15.70 -1.76
CA ALA A 56 -6.56 -16.56 -2.00
C ALA A 56 -5.46 -16.07 -1.08
N LYS A 57 -5.25 -16.84 0.00
CA LYS A 57 -4.21 -16.76 1.01
C LYS A 57 -3.60 -15.37 1.19
N ARG A 58 -4.05 -14.66 2.23
CA ARG A 58 -3.43 -13.41 2.65
C ARG A 58 -1.91 -13.59 2.67
N ASP A 59 -1.17 -12.94 1.78
CA ASP A 59 0.29 -13.08 1.70
C ASP A 59 0.96 -12.24 2.79
N THR A 60 0.58 -12.52 4.04
CA THR A 60 1.16 -11.96 5.26
C THR A 60 2.68 -12.16 5.29
N ALA A 61 3.18 -13.20 4.61
CA ALA A 61 4.61 -13.45 4.44
C ALA A 61 5.34 -12.28 3.78
N THR A 62 4.78 -11.66 2.74
CA THR A 62 5.42 -10.53 2.04
C THR A 62 5.44 -9.29 2.93
N ALA A 63 4.33 -8.98 3.61
CA ALA A 63 4.28 -7.86 4.55
C ALA A 63 5.28 -8.05 5.71
N ALA A 64 5.37 -9.26 6.26
CA ALA A 64 6.33 -9.58 7.31
C ALA A 64 7.79 -9.46 6.82
N ARG A 65 8.09 -9.93 5.60
CA ARG A 65 9.43 -9.79 5.00
C ARG A 65 9.79 -8.33 4.80
N LEU A 66 8.87 -7.50 4.33
CA LEU A 66 9.09 -6.06 4.20
C LEU A 66 9.41 -5.38 5.54
N VAL A 67 8.69 -5.72 6.61
CA VAL A 67 8.98 -5.19 7.96
C VAL A 67 10.36 -5.67 8.44
N SER A 68 10.71 -6.93 8.19
CA SER A 68 12.04 -7.45 8.51
C SER A 68 13.15 -6.72 7.74
N THR A 69 12.95 -6.46 6.44
CA THR A 69 13.88 -5.67 5.62
C THR A 69 14.03 -4.25 6.16
N GLN A 70 12.93 -3.58 6.55
CA GLN A 70 12.98 -2.26 7.16
C GLN A 70 13.86 -2.26 8.43
N THR A 71 13.64 -3.21 9.34
CA THR A 71 14.42 -3.34 10.58
C THR A 71 15.88 -3.63 10.28
N ARG A 72 16.16 -4.54 9.35
CA ARG A 72 17.51 -4.95 8.96
C ARG A 72 18.31 -3.78 8.36
N LEU A 73 17.66 -2.95 7.54
CA LEU A 73 18.27 -1.77 6.92
C LEU A 73 18.24 -0.52 7.83
N GLY A 74 17.60 -0.59 9.01
CA GLY A 74 17.50 0.53 9.94
C GLY A 74 16.72 1.73 9.37
N LEU A 75 15.75 1.49 8.49
CA LEU A 75 15.01 2.55 7.80
C LEU A 75 13.81 3.04 8.63
N THR A 76 13.58 4.35 8.63
CA THR A 76 12.32 4.93 9.11
C THR A 76 11.17 4.60 8.16
N ASP A 77 9.91 4.72 8.59
CA ASP A 77 8.76 4.48 7.73
C ASP A 77 8.76 5.32 6.45
N ALA A 78 9.15 6.61 6.55
CA ALA A 78 9.23 7.50 5.41
C ALA A 78 10.32 7.06 4.42
N ARG A 79 11.47 6.63 4.93
CA ARG A 79 12.56 6.09 4.10
C ARG A 79 12.18 4.76 3.48
N MET A 80 11.51 3.88 4.22
CA MET A 80 11.02 2.60 3.67
C MET A 80 10.00 2.82 2.56
N ALA A 81 9.07 3.76 2.73
CA ALA A 81 8.11 4.11 1.69
C ALA A 81 8.80 4.64 0.41
N ARG A 82 9.81 5.51 0.56
CA ARG A 82 10.63 6.01 -0.56
C ARG A 82 11.42 4.88 -1.24
N TYR A 83 12.05 4.02 -0.44
CA TYR A 83 12.82 2.87 -0.92
C TYR A 83 11.99 1.93 -1.79
N LEU A 84 10.72 1.72 -1.42
CA LEU A 84 9.77 0.90 -2.19
C LEU A 84 9.05 1.67 -3.31
N GLY A 85 9.21 3.00 -3.38
CA GLY A 85 8.50 3.85 -4.35
C GLY A 85 6.99 3.94 -4.11
N VAL A 86 6.52 3.82 -2.87
CA VAL A 86 5.08 3.84 -2.51
C VAL A 86 4.73 5.00 -1.58
N PRO A 87 3.46 5.43 -1.52
CA PRO A 87 3.02 6.38 -0.51
C PRO A 87 3.23 5.86 0.92
N LEU A 88 3.56 6.76 1.86
CA LEU A 88 3.74 6.42 3.27
C LEU A 88 2.50 5.76 3.89
N SER A 89 1.30 6.18 3.48
CA SER A 89 0.04 5.56 3.90
C SER A 89 -0.08 4.11 3.42
N THR A 90 0.39 3.81 2.20
CA THR A 90 0.44 2.45 1.65
C THR A 90 1.38 1.58 2.46
N TRP A 91 2.60 2.07 2.74
CA TRP A 91 3.56 1.40 3.62
C TRP A 91 2.94 1.07 4.99
N ARG A 92 2.34 2.07 5.67
CA ARG A 92 1.72 1.88 6.99
C ARG A 92 0.58 0.88 6.99
N ASN A 93 -0.25 0.87 5.94
CA ASN A 93 -1.32 -0.12 5.80
C ASN A 93 -0.77 -1.54 5.66
N TRP A 94 0.37 -1.73 4.98
CA TRP A 94 1.03 -3.03 4.90
C TRP A 94 1.70 -3.42 6.22
N ALA A 95 2.43 -2.50 6.85
CA ALA A 95 3.13 -2.73 8.10
C ALA A 95 2.18 -3.05 9.27
N CYS A 96 1.04 -2.37 9.37
CA CYS A 96 -0.01 -2.67 10.37
C CYS A 96 -0.94 -3.82 9.91
N GLY A 97 -0.68 -4.47 8.77
CA GLY A 97 -1.46 -5.62 8.28
C GLY A 97 -2.89 -5.31 7.82
N HIS A 98 -3.23 -4.04 7.60
CA HIS A 98 -4.55 -3.60 7.15
C HIS A 98 -4.77 -3.87 5.66
N ARG A 99 -3.69 -3.92 4.87
CA ARG A 99 -3.69 -4.29 3.46
C ARG A 99 -2.54 -5.23 3.16
N GLU A 100 -2.64 -5.92 2.04
CA GLU A 100 -1.57 -6.78 1.53
C GLU A 100 -0.81 -6.12 0.38
N PRO A 101 0.52 -6.25 0.36
CA PRO A 101 1.32 -5.90 -0.80
C PRO A 101 1.01 -6.84 -1.97
N GLY A 102 0.96 -6.30 -3.18
CA GLY A 102 0.70 -7.09 -4.39
C GLY A 102 1.93 -7.90 -4.84
N ALA A 103 1.71 -8.82 -5.78
CA ALA A 103 2.77 -9.67 -6.34
C ALA A 103 3.96 -8.88 -6.91
N VAL A 104 3.71 -7.70 -7.50
CA VAL A 104 4.77 -6.81 -8.01
C VAL A 104 5.72 -6.36 -6.90
N THR A 105 5.19 -6.04 -5.72
CA THR A 105 5.99 -5.64 -4.56
C THR A 105 6.82 -6.82 -4.04
N ALA A 106 6.27 -8.03 -4.04
CA ALA A 106 7.02 -9.23 -3.68
C ALA A 106 8.20 -9.46 -4.65
N ARG A 107 7.97 -9.30 -5.96
CA ARG A 107 9.03 -9.41 -6.97
C ARG A 107 10.08 -8.32 -6.86
N LEU A 108 9.67 -7.09 -6.58
CA LEU A 108 10.62 -6.00 -6.31
C LEU A 108 11.53 -6.37 -5.12
N LEU A 109 10.97 -6.93 -4.06
CA LEU A 109 11.74 -7.35 -2.89
C LEU A 109 12.73 -8.48 -3.22
N ASP A 110 12.36 -9.43 -4.08
CA ASP A 110 13.29 -10.46 -4.57
C ASP A 110 14.49 -9.85 -5.31
N VAL A 111 14.24 -8.86 -6.17
CA VAL A 111 15.30 -8.16 -6.90
C VAL A 111 16.19 -7.36 -5.95
N LEU A 112 15.61 -6.65 -4.99
CA LEU A 112 16.37 -5.85 -4.02
C LEU A 112 17.23 -6.72 -3.11
N ASP A 113 16.72 -7.87 -2.65
CA ASP A 113 17.51 -8.83 -1.86
C ASP A 113 18.65 -9.45 -2.71
N ALA A 114 18.41 -9.73 -3.99
CA ALA A 114 19.46 -10.21 -4.89
C ALA A 114 20.55 -9.14 -5.11
N VAL A 115 20.17 -7.88 -5.32
CA VAL A 115 21.13 -6.77 -5.46
C VAL A 115 21.91 -6.56 -4.17
N GLU A 116 21.27 -6.65 -3.01
CA GLU A 116 21.94 -6.57 -1.71
C GLU A 116 23.02 -7.66 -1.55
N CYS A 117 22.72 -8.88 -1.97
CA CYS A 117 23.63 -10.02 -1.88
C CYS A 117 24.79 -9.95 -2.89
N LEU A 118 24.48 -9.61 -4.16
CA LEU A 118 25.44 -9.67 -5.26
C LEU A 118 26.27 -8.39 -5.42
N ALA A 119 25.71 -7.23 -5.04
CA ALA A 119 26.32 -5.92 -5.27
C ALA A 119 25.98 -4.94 -4.13
N PRO A 120 26.53 -5.16 -2.92
CA PRO A 120 26.17 -4.38 -1.73
C PRO A 120 26.48 -2.89 -1.88
N GLU A 121 27.56 -2.51 -2.56
CA GLU A 121 27.86 -1.09 -2.81
C GLU A 121 26.81 -0.43 -3.72
N MET A 122 26.31 -1.16 -4.72
CA MET A 122 25.22 -0.65 -5.57
C MET A 122 23.92 -0.53 -4.78
N HIS A 123 23.62 -1.51 -3.92
CA HIS A 123 22.44 -1.46 -3.05
C HIS A 123 22.44 -0.23 -2.14
N LYS A 124 23.58 0.15 -1.58
CA LYS A 124 23.70 1.37 -0.75
C LYS A 124 23.25 2.63 -1.48
N HIS A 125 23.56 2.75 -2.77
CA HIS A 125 23.11 3.88 -3.60
C HIS A 125 21.59 3.89 -3.86
N LEU A 126 20.90 2.76 -3.68
CA LEU A 126 19.45 2.68 -3.78
C LEU A 126 18.75 3.07 -2.47
N LEU A 127 19.48 3.14 -1.35
CA LEU A 127 18.91 3.57 -0.08
C LEU A 127 18.58 5.07 -0.18
N PRO A 128 17.35 5.49 0.18
CA PRO A 128 16.98 6.88 0.08
C PRO A 128 17.78 7.70 1.09
N GLU A 129 18.36 8.78 0.57
CA GLU A 129 18.97 9.83 1.36
C GLU A 129 17.90 10.55 2.18
N GLY A 130 18.30 11.00 3.37
CA GLY A 130 17.44 11.65 4.34
C GLY A 130 18.27 12.30 5.42
#